data_AF-A0A1W9RCL0-F1
#
_entry.id   AF-A0A1W9RCL0-F1
#
_cell.length_a   1.000
_cell.length_b   1.000
_cell.length_c   1.000
_cell.angle_alpha   90.00
_cell.angle_beta   90.00
_cell.angle_gamma   90.00
#
_symmetry.space_group_name_H-M   'P 1'
#
loop_
_entity.id
_entity.type
_entity.pdbx_description
1 polymer ?
#
loop_
_entity_poly.entity_id
_entity_poly.type
_entity_poly.pdbx_seq_one_letter_code
_entity_poly.pdbx_strand_id
1 'polypeptide(L)'
;EPDEAVFSVLGDGGENFQWQRSTDGGTSFFDLEGPETFFGINTPELTISPTSGNLNSSLFRCMVSNPNCTLYSESAMLTVLPMLYNQTVEFKKGWNSYSTYLQPVDTEIEVIFAPIMPAIQIISNGTGVYYPSGGLNTIGDFDPLKGYVLKLKSNGFFNISGYDSDSPTLQIPDGESYLPILSPCNITVGALFGDNINNLEIIRELPGLNMVWPAHDINTLDYLETGKTYLIKTFSSFQIIFPPCD
;
A
#
# COMPACT_ATOMS: atom_id res chain seq x y z
N GLU A 1 -5.13 -4.08 13.73
CA GLU A 1 -4.81 -3.31 14.96
C GLU A 1 -3.31 -3.44 15.19
N PRO A 2 -2.59 -2.41 15.64
CA PRO A 2 -1.17 -2.57 15.91
C PRO A 2 -0.96 -3.56 17.05
N ASP A 3 -0.16 -4.60 16.81
CA ASP A 3 0.11 -5.65 17.80
C ASP A 3 0.90 -5.08 19.00
N GLU A 4 0.74 -5.71 20.17
CA GLU A 4 1.55 -5.43 21.36
C GLU A 4 2.98 -5.96 21.16
N ALA A 5 3.97 -5.22 21.68
CA ALA A 5 5.35 -5.70 21.77
C ALA A 5 5.78 -5.80 23.24
N VAL A 6 6.47 -6.89 23.59
CA VAL A 6 6.99 -7.14 24.94
C VAL A 6 8.49 -7.34 24.91
N PHE A 7 9.20 -6.60 25.75
CA PHE A 7 10.62 -6.81 26.04
C PHE A 7 10.77 -7.31 27.48
N SER A 8 11.63 -8.29 27.69
CA SER A 8 11.94 -8.81 29.02
C SER A 8 13.45 -8.84 29.26
N VAL A 9 13.83 -8.62 30.51
CA VAL A 9 15.20 -8.81 30.98
C VAL A 9 15.26 -9.90 32.03
N LEU A 10 16.30 -10.73 31.94
CA LEU A 10 16.63 -11.72 32.96
C LEU A 10 17.83 -11.18 33.73
N GLY A 11 17.65 -10.96 35.04
CA GLY A 11 18.71 -10.48 35.93
C GLY A 11 18.46 -10.97 37.35
N ASP A 12 19.55 -11.23 38.08
CA ASP A 12 19.53 -11.60 39.50
C ASP A 12 20.10 -10.43 40.33
N GLY A 13 19.47 -10.12 41.47
CA GLY A 13 19.96 -9.10 42.41
C GLY A 13 19.76 -7.62 42.04
N GLY A 14 18.96 -7.30 41.02
CA GLY A 14 18.55 -5.93 40.69
C GLY A 14 17.34 -5.47 41.51
N GLU A 15 17.44 -4.32 42.19
CA GLU A 15 16.33 -3.78 43.02
C GLU A 15 15.50 -2.73 42.25
N ASN A 16 16.11 -2.00 41.32
CA ASN A 16 15.46 -0.97 40.53
C ASN A 16 15.66 -1.22 39.05
N PHE A 17 14.57 -1.16 38.29
CA PHE A 17 14.55 -1.25 36.83
C PHE A 17 14.15 0.11 36.26
N GLN A 18 14.73 0.47 35.13
CA GLN A 18 14.34 1.65 34.36
C GLN A 18 14.57 1.35 32.88
N TRP A 19 13.49 1.23 32.12
CA TRP A 19 13.57 1.09 30.68
C TRP A 19 13.95 2.42 30.03
N GLN A 20 14.81 2.34 29.02
CA GLN A 20 15.30 3.47 28.24
C GLN A 20 15.11 3.22 26.75
N ARG A 21 14.88 4.29 25.99
CA ARG A 21 14.75 4.27 24.52
C ARG A 21 15.83 5.11 23.86
N SER A 22 16.34 4.61 22.75
CA SER A 22 17.17 5.34 21.80
C SER A 22 16.44 5.48 20.46
N THR A 23 16.56 6.66 19.86
CA THR A 23 16.04 6.99 18.51
C THR A 23 17.16 7.34 17.53
N ASP A 24 18.41 7.23 17.96
CA ASP A 24 19.62 7.65 17.24
C ASP A 24 20.59 6.48 16.99
N GLY A 25 20.05 5.28 16.81
CA GLY A 25 20.82 4.07 16.52
C GLY A 25 21.67 3.57 17.69
N GLY A 26 21.31 3.94 18.93
CA GLY A 26 21.99 3.50 20.15
C GLY A 26 23.05 4.47 20.66
N THR A 27 23.15 5.67 20.08
CA THR A 27 24.13 6.68 20.50
C THR A 27 23.78 7.28 21.86
N SER A 28 22.48 7.56 22.09
CA SER A 28 21.96 8.03 23.37
C SER A 28 20.69 7.29 23.76
N PHE A 29 20.50 7.11 25.06
CA PHE A 29 19.32 6.46 25.65
C PHE A 29 18.72 7.38 26.70
N PHE A 30 17.40 7.58 26.61
CA PHE A 30 16.63 8.39 27.54
C PHE A 30 15.63 7.51 28.29
N ASP A 31 15.41 7.82 29.58
CA ASP A 31 14.44 7.11 30.41
C ASP A 31 13.03 7.22 29.82
N LEU A 32 12.31 6.10 29.83
CA LEU A 32 10.88 6.08 29.49
C LEU A 32 10.07 6.66 30.65
N GLU A 33 9.05 7.45 30.31
CA GLU A 33 8.14 8.10 31.25
C GLU A 33 6.70 7.67 30.97
N GLY A 34 5.90 7.45 32.03
CA GLY A 34 4.42 7.41 32.04
C GLY A 34 3.72 6.30 31.22
N PRO A 35 2.53 5.80 31.65
CA PRO A 35 1.89 4.65 31.01
C PRO A 35 0.91 5.02 29.90
N GLU A 36 1.26 5.91 28.97
CA GLU A 36 0.41 6.15 27.80
C GLU A 36 0.65 5.11 26.70
N THR A 37 1.91 4.71 26.49
CA THR A 37 2.30 3.70 25.49
C THR A 37 3.25 2.65 26.05
N PHE A 38 3.93 2.96 27.16
CA PHE A 38 4.94 2.11 27.79
C PHE A 38 4.46 1.66 29.17
N PHE A 39 4.21 0.37 29.34
CA PHE A 39 3.77 -0.24 30.59
C PHE A 39 4.90 -1.07 31.18
N GLY A 40 5.05 -1.07 32.52
CA GLY A 40 6.14 -1.82 33.16
C GLY A 40 7.53 -1.18 33.01
N ILE A 41 7.61 0.14 32.80
CA ILE A 41 8.90 0.85 32.65
C ILE A 41 9.89 0.65 33.81
N ASN A 42 9.39 0.27 35.01
CA ASN A 42 10.18 0.00 36.21
C ASN A 42 10.07 -1.46 36.66
N THR A 43 9.75 -2.38 35.75
CA THR A 43 9.69 -3.83 36.02
C THR A 43 10.63 -4.57 35.07
N PRO A 44 10.86 -5.88 35.28
CA PRO A 44 11.63 -6.71 34.36
C PRO A 44 11.00 -6.85 32.96
N GLU A 45 9.76 -6.41 32.77
CA GLU A 45 9.00 -6.56 31.52
C GLU A 45 8.42 -5.21 31.07
N LEU A 46 8.83 -4.75 29.89
CA LEU A 46 8.27 -3.59 29.22
C LEU A 46 7.24 -4.06 28.17
N THR A 47 6.01 -3.60 28.32
CA THR A 47 4.96 -3.75 27.32
C THR A 47 4.78 -2.43 26.57
N ILE A 48 4.70 -2.50 25.23
CA ILE A 48 4.41 -1.38 24.34
C ILE A 48 3.06 -1.62 23.67
N SER A 49 2.07 -0.78 23.99
CA SER A 49 0.73 -0.92 23.42
C SER A 49 0.00 0.44 23.38
N PRO A 50 -0.55 0.88 22.23
CA PRO A 50 -0.36 0.29 20.89
C PRO A 50 1.07 0.52 20.35
N THR A 51 1.58 -0.38 19.50
CA THR A 51 2.75 -0.06 18.68
C THR A 51 2.38 0.97 17.60
N SER A 52 3.33 1.83 17.21
CA SER A 52 3.11 2.83 16.16
C SER A 52 4.34 2.98 15.29
N GLY A 53 4.16 3.43 14.04
CA GLY A 53 5.26 3.67 13.11
C GLY A 53 6.33 4.64 13.66
N ASN A 54 5.94 5.56 14.55
CA ASN A 54 6.87 6.47 15.23
C ASN A 54 7.85 5.77 16.18
N LEU A 55 7.56 4.53 16.58
CA LEU A 55 8.42 3.71 17.43
C LEU A 55 9.28 2.75 16.61
N ASN A 56 9.05 2.64 15.29
CA ASN A 56 9.80 1.74 14.43
C ASN A 56 11.29 2.09 14.45
N SER A 57 12.15 1.07 14.46
CA SER A 57 13.61 1.19 14.53
C SER A 57 14.15 1.83 15.82
N SER A 58 13.30 2.10 16.82
CA SER A 58 13.77 2.51 18.15
C SER A 58 14.44 1.34 18.87
N LEU A 59 15.53 1.62 19.57
CA LEU A 59 16.21 0.65 20.42
C LEU A 59 15.75 0.80 21.87
N PHE A 60 15.52 -0.29 22.56
CA PHE A 60 15.15 -0.35 23.97
C PHE A 60 16.21 -1.10 24.75
N ARG A 61 16.55 -0.60 25.94
CA ARG A 61 17.40 -1.31 26.91
C ARG A 61 16.86 -1.09 28.32
N CYS A 62 17.12 -2.04 29.20
CA CYS A 62 16.80 -1.88 30.62
C CYS A 62 18.08 -1.50 31.38
N MET A 63 17.99 -0.44 32.18
CA MET A 63 18.96 -0.12 33.21
C MET A 63 18.51 -0.80 34.50
N VAL A 64 19.40 -1.60 35.10
CA VAL A 64 19.18 -2.27 36.38
C VAL A 64 20.19 -1.73 37.38
N SER A 65 19.71 -1.29 38.55
CA SER A 65 20.57 -0.69 39.56
C SER A 65 20.27 -1.15 40.98
N ASN A 66 21.33 -1.14 41.79
CA ASN A 66 21.29 -1.20 43.25
C ASN A 66 22.22 -0.10 43.80
N PRO A 67 22.29 0.12 45.11
CA PRO A 67 23.12 1.20 45.67
C PRO A 67 24.62 1.16 45.31
N ASN A 68 25.14 0.02 44.83
CA ASN A 68 26.56 -0.21 44.59
C ASN A 68 26.91 -0.36 43.10
N CYS A 69 25.93 -0.59 42.23
CA CYS A 69 26.18 -0.95 40.84
C CYS A 69 25.02 -0.55 39.93
N THR A 70 25.34 -0.20 38.69
CA THR A 70 24.37 0.01 37.61
C THR A 70 24.84 -0.78 36.39
N LEU A 71 23.96 -1.61 35.86
CA LEU A 71 24.18 -2.40 34.66
C LEU A 71 23.12 -2.07 33.63
N TYR A 72 23.47 -2.22 32.36
CA TYR A 72 22.55 -2.06 31.24
C TYR A 72 22.42 -3.40 30.54
N SER A 73 21.20 -3.75 30.12
CA SER A 73 21.00 -4.86 29.21
C SER A 73 21.60 -4.55 27.84
N GLU A 74 21.80 -5.60 27.04
CA GLU A 74 21.90 -5.42 25.59
C GLU A 74 20.65 -4.71 25.06
N SER A 75 20.82 -3.91 24.01
CA SER A 75 19.70 -3.20 23.38
C SER A 75 18.97 -4.09 22.38
N ALA A 76 17.63 -4.01 22.35
CA ALA A 76 16.79 -4.68 21.39
C ALA A 76 16.04 -3.65 20.52
N MET A 77 15.93 -3.90 19.21
CA MET A 77 15.24 -3.02 18.28
C MET A 77 13.77 -3.39 18.17
N LEU A 78 12.88 -2.41 18.29
CA LEU A 78 11.47 -2.58 17.95
C LEU A 78 11.30 -2.38 16.44
N THR A 79 10.82 -3.41 15.75
CA THR A 79 10.38 -3.32 14.36
C THR A 79 8.86 -3.31 14.34
N VAL A 80 8.26 -2.19 13.91
CA VAL A 80 6.82 -2.08 13.72
C VAL A 80 6.54 -2.23 12.23
N LEU A 81 5.78 -3.25 11.86
CA LEU A 81 5.36 -3.44 10.47
C LEU A 81 4.21 -2.47 10.14
N PRO A 82 4.16 -1.92 8.92
CA PRO A 82 3.04 -1.08 8.53
C PRO A 82 1.76 -1.92 8.44
N MET A 83 0.60 -1.27 8.64
CA MET A 83 -0.68 -1.95 8.51
C MET A 83 -0.88 -2.42 7.07
N LEU A 84 -1.28 -3.68 6.92
CA LEU A 84 -1.66 -4.25 5.64
C LEU A 84 -3.16 -4.08 5.41
N TYR A 85 -3.49 -3.57 4.24
CA TYR A 85 -4.84 -3.48 3.73
C TYR A 85 -5.05 -4.58 2.70
N ASN A 86 -6.31 -4.94 2.49
CA ASN A 86 -6.71 -5.91 1.48
C ASN A 86 -7.68 -5.27 0.51
N GLN A 87 -7.45 -5.47 -0.79
CA GLN A 87 -8.41 -5.14 -1.83
C GLN A 87 -8.83 -6.42 -2.53
N THR A 88 -10.13 -6.71 -2.48
CA THR A 88 -10.72 -7.86 -3.15
C THR A 88 -11.47 -7.40 -4.40
N VAL A 89 -11.20 -8.04 -5.53
CA VAL A 89 -11.86 -7.80 -6.81
C VAL A 89 -12.42 -9.10 -7.35
N GLU A 90 -13.66 -9.07 -7.84
CA GLU A 90 -14.25 -10.20 -8.56
C GLU A 90 -14.03 -10.03 -10.06
N PHE A 91 -13.28 -10.94 -10.67
CA PHE A 91 -13.11 -11.01 -12.11
C PHE A 91 -14.11 -11.96 -12.75
N LYS A 92 -14.68 -11.55 -13.88
CA LYS A 92 -15.55 -12.40 -14.70
C LYS A 92 -14.74 -13.07 -15.79
N LYS A 93 -15.26 -14.19 -16.31
CA LYS A 93 -14.74 -14.80 -17.54
C LYS A 93 -14.75 -13.78 -18.66
N GLY A 94 -13.68 -13.72 -19.44
CA GLY A 94 -13.49 -12.73 -20.50
C GLY A 94 -12.58 -11.59 -20.05
N TRP A 95 -12.72 -10.43 -20.69
CA TRP A 95 -11.90 -9.25 -20.39
C TRP A 95 -12.34 -8.58 -19.09
N ASN A 96 -11.38 -8.10 -18.33
CA ASN A 96 -11.54 -7.27 -17.13
C ASN A 96 -10.47 -6.18 -17.17
N SER A 97 -10.71 -5.06 -16.50
CA SER A 97 -9.66 -4.12 -16.12
C SER A 97 -9.36 -4.27 -14.63
N TYR A 98 -8.17 -3.85 -14.25
CA TYR A 98 -7.70 -3.91 -12.88
C TYR A 98 -6.71 -2.81 -12.58
N SER A 99 -6.82 -2.21 -11.39
CA SER A 99 -5.78 -1.41 -10.75
C SER A 99 -5.89 -1.61 -9.23
N THR A 100 -4.92 -1.10 -8.49
CA THR A 100 -4.97 -1.06 -7.04
C THR A 100 -4.44 0.26 -6.52
N TYR A 101 -4.99 0.72 -5.40
CA TYR A 101 -4.47 1.87 -4.64
C TYR A 101 -3.41 1.45 -3.62
N LEU A 102 -3.24 0.14 -3.42
CA LEU A 102 -2.29 -0.43 -2.47
C LEU A 102 -0.93 -0.61 -3.14
N GLN A 103 0.13 -0.31 -2.40
CA GLN A 103 1.48 -0.77 -2.72
C GLN A 103 1.58 -2.26 -2.31
N PRO A 104 1.62 -3.21 -3.26
CA PRO A 104 1.58 -4.62 -2.92
C PRO A 104 2.83 -5.08 -2.16
N VAL A 105 2.68 -6.10 -1.30
CA VAL A 105 3.81 -6.69 -0.55
C VAL A 105 4.78 -7.40 -1.49
N ASP A 106 4.24 -8.13 -2.46
CA ASP A 106 5.00 -8.79 -3.52
C ASP A 106 4.96 -7.94 -4.80
N THR A 107 6.04 -7.89 -5.56
CA THR A 107 6.09 -7.12 -6.83
C THR A 107 5.96 -8.00 -8.06
N GLU A 108 6.43 -9.25 -8.03
CA GLU A 108 6.43 -10.10 -9.22
C GLU A 108 5.01 -10.42 -9.70
N ILE A 109 4.69 -10.15 -10.98
CA ILE A 109 3.33 -10.35 -11.50
C ILE A 109 2.85 -11.81 -11.37
N GLU A 110 3.78 -12.77 -11.43
CA GLU A 110 3.48 -14.19 -11.32
C GLU A 110 3.06 -14.57 -9.89
N VAL A 111 3.68 -13.94 -8.90
CA VAL A 111 3.40 -14.14 -7.47
C VAL A 111 2.08 -13.46 -7.11
N ILE A 112 1.91 -12.19 -7.48
CA ILE A 112 0.70 -11.41 -7.20
C ILE A 112 -0.53 -12.13 -7.76
N PHE A 113 -0.48 -12.58 -9.01
CA PHE A 113 -1.63 -13.21 -9.67
C PHE A 113 -1.71 -14.73 -9.47
N ALA A 114 -0.81 -15.34 -8.68
CA ALA A 114 -0.83 -16.76 -8.37
C ALA A 114 -2.21 -17.30 -7.94
N PRO A 115 -3.01 -16.60 -7.10
CA PRO A 115 -4.30 -17.09 -6.63
C PRO A 115 -5.32 -17.36 -7.76
N ILE A 116 -5.22 -16.64 -8.88
CA ILE A 116 -6.12 -16.79 -10.04
C ILE A 116 -5.39 -17.30 -11.29
N MET A 117 -4.14 -17.75 -11.15
CA MET A 117 -3.27 -18.16 -12.26
C MET A 117 -3.91 -19.18 -13.22
N PRO A 118 -4.63 -20.22 -12.75
CA PRO A 118 -5.27 -21.18 -13.66
C PRO A 118 -6.33 -20.56 -14.58
N ALA A 119 -6.94 -19.45 -14.16
CA ALA A 119 -7.94 -18.73 -14.93
C ALA A 119 -7.33 -17.72 -15.91
N ILE A 120 -6.12 -17.23 -15.69
CA ILE A 120 -5.50 -16.20 -16.53
C ILE A 120 -5.20 -16.73 -17.93
N GLN A 121 -5.65 -15.99 -18.94
CA GLN A 121 -5.18 -16.15 -20.32
C GLN A 121 -4.05 -15.19 -20.59
N ILE A 122 -4.26 -13.89 -20.37
CA ILE A 122 -3.29 -12.83 -20.68
C ILE A 122 -3.52 -11.64 -19.75
N ILE A 123 -2.45 -10.95 -19.38
CA ILE A 123 -2.47 -9.63 -18.73
C ILE A 123 -1.64 -8.67 -19.58
N SER A 124 -2.08 -7.42 -19.72
CA SER A 124 -1.30 -6.36 -20.37
C SER A 124 -1.42 -5.05 -19.60
N ASN A 125 -0.34 -4.29 -19.56
CA ASN A 125 -0.30 -2.92 -19.04
C ASN A 125 -0.11 -1.87 -20.16
N GLY A 126 -0.39 -2.23 -21.41
CA GLY A 126 -0.22 -1.38 -22.59
C GLY A 126 1.18 -1.39 -23.20
N THR A 127 2.22 -1.70 -22.41
CA THR A 127 3.62 -1.79 -22.87
C THR A 127 4.19 -3.20 -22.82
N GLY A 128 3.72 -4.02 -21.88
CA GLY A 128 4.13 -5.39 -21.65
C GLY A 128 2.95 -6.34 -21.61
N VAL A 129 3.27 -7.63 -21.64
CA VAL A 129 2.33 -8.75 -21.64
C VAL A 129 2.82 -9.83 -20.71
N TYR A 130 1.89 -10.40 -19.94
CA TYR A 130 2.06 -11.68 -19.25
C TYR A 130 1.10 -12.70 -19.86
N TYR A 131 1.65 -13.77 -20.44
CA TYR A 131 0.92 -14.84 -21.11
C TYR A 131 1.43 -16.20 -20.59
N PRO A 132 0.86 -16.70 -19.47
CA PRO A 132 1.39 -17.86 -18.75
C PRO A 132 1.46 -19.13 -19.60
N SER A 133 0.42 -19.42 -20.39
CA SER A 133 0.39 -20.65 -21.20
C SER A 133 1.39 -20.66 -22.37
N GLY A 134 1.93 -19.49 -22.74
CA GLY A 134 3.02 -19.39 -23.70
C GLY A 134 4.38 -19.10 -23.08
N GLY A 135 4.49 -19.08 -21.74
CA GLY A 135 5.74 -18.79 -21.04
C GLY A 135 6.32 -17.41 -21.32
N LEU A 136 5.47 -16.42 -21.60
CA LEU A 136 5.91 -15.05 -21.90
C LEU A 136 5.59 -14.13 -20.72
N ASN A 137 6.61 -13.44 -20.21
CA ASN A 137 6.48 -12.38 -19.22
C ASN A 137 7.40 -11.22 -19.60
N THR A 138 6.82 -10.15 -20.15
CA THR A 138 7.53 -8.89 -20.43
C THR A 138 7.09 -7.75 -19.52
N ILE A 139 6.17 -8.01 -18.58
CA ILE A 139 5.80 -7.06 -17.54
C ILE A 139 6.86 -7.08 -16.43
N GLY A 140 7.29 -8.27 -16.02
CA GLY A 140 8.19 -8.44 -14.88
C GLY A 140 7.46 -8.10 -13.59
N ASP A 141 7.85 -7.00 -12.97
CA ASP A 141 7.21 -6.50 -11.75
C ASP A 141 5.91 -5.75 -12.06
N PHE A 142 4.93 -5.98 -11.19
CA PHE A 142 3.71 -5.21 -11.08
C PHE A 142 4.02 -3.83 -10.50
N ASP A 143 3.46 -2.81 -11.13
CA ASP A 143 3.61 -1.42 -10.78
C ASP A 143 2.20 -0.87 -10.49
N PRO A 144 1.87 -0.52 -9.23
CA PRO A 144 0.55 -0.01 -8.89
C PRO A 144 0.22 1.31 -9.59
N LEU A 145 1.23 2.06 -10.06
CA LEU A 145 1.03 3.28 -10.86
C LEU A 145 0.66 2.99 -12.32
N LYS A 146 0.50 1.72 -12.71
CA LYS A 146 0.04 1.30 -14.03
C LYS A 146 -1.33 0.62 -13.94
N GLY A 147 -2.10 0.81 -15.00
CA GLY A 147 -3.34 0.07 -15.19
C GLY A 147 -3.11 -1.26 -15.90
N TYR A 148 -3.95 -2.25 -15.61
CA TYR A 148 -3.88 -3.59 -16.17
C TYR A 148 -5.20 -3.98 -16.82
N VAL A 149 -5.10 -4.67 -17.95
CA VAL A 149 -6.23 -5.34 -18.62
C VAL A 149 -5.90 -6.81 -18.72
N LEU A 150 -6.84 -7.66 -18.29
CA LEU A 150 -6.63 -9.09 -18.22
C LEU A 150 -7.80 -9.86 -18.79
N LYS A 151 -7.52 -11.01 -19.42
CA LYS A 151 -8.51 -11.93 -19.94
C LYS A 151 -8.49 -13.23 -19.17
N LEU A 152 -9.64 -13.70 -18.70
CA LEU A 152 -9.77 -14.96 -17.96
C LEU A 152 -10.55 -16.02 -18.73
N LYS A 153 -10.25 -17.30 -18.47
CA LYS A 153 -10.95 -18.50 -18.96
C LYS A 153 -12.23 -18.80 -18.15
N SER A 154 -12.25 -18.42 -16.88
CA SER A 154 -13.34 -18.59 -15.91
C SER A 154 -13.40 -17.40 -14.95
N ASN A 155 -14.49 -17.25 -14.20
CA ASN A 155 -14.55 -16.25 -13.12
C ASN A 155 -13.49 -16.55 -12.05
N GLY A 156 -13.08 -15.53 -11.29
CA GLY A 156 -12.13 -15.67 -10.19
C GLY A 156 -12.28 -14.56 -9.16
N PHE A 157 -11.99 -14.87 -7.90
CA PHE A 157 -11.85 -13.89 -6.83
C PHE A 157 -10.37 -13.61 -6.64
N PHE A 158 -10.02 -12.33 -6.68
CA PHE A 158 -8.66 -11.88 -6.52
C PHE A 158 -8.56 -11.03 -5.26
N ASN A 159 -7.60 -11.34 -4.40
CA ASN A 159 -7.30 -10.54 -3.22
C ASN A 159 -5.84 -10.15 -3.28
N ILE A 160 -5.58 -8.84 -3.19
CA ILE A 160 -4.24 -8.29 -3.06
C ILE A 160 -4.09 -7.67 -1.67
N SER A 161 -2.94 -7.92 -1.04
CA SER A 161 -2.57 -7.29 0.21
C SER A 161 -1.42 -6.32 -0.02
N GLY A 162 -1.48 -5.17 0.62
CA GLY A 162 -0.47 -4.14 0.44
C GLY A 162 -0.60 -3.02 1.47
N TYR A 163 0.32 -2.08 1.38
CA TYR A 163 0.33 -0.87 2.20
C TYR A 163 -0.47 0.23 1.51
N ASP A 164 -1.15 1.08 2.28
CA ASP A 164 -1.78 2.26 1.71
C ASP A 164 -0.71 3.22 1.19
N SER A 165 -1.01 3.92 0.10
CA SER A 165 -0.13 4.94 -0.45
C SER A 165 -0.73 6.31 -0.13
N ASP A 166 -0.04 7.09 0.72
CA ASP A 166 -0.52 8.42 1.08
C ASP A 166 -0.63 9.31 -0.17
N SER A 167 -1.86 9.74 -0.51
CA SER A 167 -2.19 10.71 -1.58
C SER A 167 -1.45 10.48 -2.91
N PRO A 168 -1.80 9.41 -3.64
CA PRO A 168 -1.03 9.04 -4.82
C PRO A 168 -1.17 10.12 -5.89
N THR A 169 -0.03 10.61 -6.36
CA THR A 169 0.04 11.46 -7.55
C THR A 169 0.36 10.60 -8.76
N LEU A 170 -0.31 10.85 -9.88
CA LEU A 170 -0.10 10.10 -11.12
C LEU A 170 0.27 11.04 -12.26
N GLN A 171 1.34 10.72 -12.97
CA GLN A 171 1.69 11.39 -14.22
C GLN A 171 0.91 10.74 -15.37
N ILE A 172 0.06 11.53 -16.03
CA ILE A 172 -0.67 11.12 -17.22
C ILE A 172 0.17 11.55 -18.44
N PRO A 173 0.61 10.61 -19.29
CA PRO A 173 1.37 10.96 -20.50
C PRO A 173 0.47 11.62 -21.54
N ASP A 174 1.10 12.22 -22.56
CA ASP A 174 0.40 12.63 -23.79
C ASP A 174 -0.05 11.40 -24.60
N GLY A 175 -1.21 11.50 -25.24
CA GLY A 175 -1.79 10.42 -26.04
C GLY A 175 -2.50 9.36 -25.22
N GLU A 176 -2.60 8.15 -25.78
CA GLU A 176 -3.37 7.05 -25.20
C GLU A 176 -2.57 6.28 -24.14
N SER A 177 -3.18 6.05 -22.98
CA SER A 177 -2.62 5.28 -21.88
C SER A 177 -3.69 4.63 -21.02
N TYR A 178 -3.27 3.86 -20.01
CA TYR A 178 -4.16 3.31 -18.99
C TYR A 178 -4.15 4.19 -17.75
N LEU A 179 -5.35 4.53 -17.26
CA LEU A 179 -5.61 5.27 -16.03
C LEU A 179 -5.95 4.26 -14.92
N PRO A 180 -4.99 3.87 -14.05
CA PRO A 180 -5.30 3.16 -12.82
C PRO A 180 -6.02 4.09 -11.84
N ILE A 181 -6.92 3.52 -11.02
CA ILE A 181 -7.62 4.25 -9.97
C ILE A 181 -6.92 3.99 -8.64
N LEU A 182 -6.11 4.96 -8.23
CA LEU A 182 -5.30 4.91 -7.01
C LEU A 182 -6.08 5.48 -5.82
N SER A 183 -7.34 5.09 -5.67
CA SER A 183 -8.18 5.51 -4.56
C SER A 183 -8.97 4.34 -3.97
N PRO A 184 -9.16 4.29 -2.65
CA PRO A 184 -10.01 3.29 -2.02
C PRO A 184 -11.51 3.47 -2.29
N CYS A 185 -11.92 4.61 -2.86
CA CYS A 185 -13.33 4.93 -3.17
C CYS A 185 -13.53 5.30 -4.64
N ASN A 186 -14.81 5.32 -5.05
CA ASN A 186 -15.20 5.75 -6.38
C ASN A 186 -15.09 7.28 -6.49
N ILE A 187 -14.55 7.77 -7.60
CA ILE A 187 -14.30 9.21 -7.82
C ILE A 187 -15.03 9.66 -9.08
N THR A 188 -15.63 10.85 -9.09
CA THR A 188 -16.19 11.42 -10.32
C THR A 188 -15.08 11.93 -11.24
N VAL A 189 -15.27 11.86 -12.56
CA VAL A 189 -14.28 12.38 -13.52
C VAL A 189 -14.00 13.86 -13.27
N GLY A 190 -15.02 14.66 -12.96
CA GLY A 190 -14.84 16.07 -12.63
C GLY A 190 -13.95 16.31 -11.41
N ALA A 191 -14.12 15.52 -10.35
CA ALA A 191 -13.31 15.65 -9.13
C ALA A 191 -11.84 15.27 -9.35
N LEU A 192 -11.57 14.23 -10.16
CA LEU A 192 -10.19 13.80 -10.42
C LEU A 192 -9.41 14.75 -11.32
N PHE A 193 -10.06 15.26 -12.38
CA PHE A 193 -9.36 16.07 -13.38
C PHE A 193 -9.39 17.56 -13.08
N GLY A 194 -10.42 18.08 -12.41
CA GLY A 194 -10.53 19.51 -12.08
C GLY A 194 -10.24 20.40 -13.29
N ASP A 195 -9.29 21.32 -13.15
CA ASP A 195 -8.86 22.24 -14.22
C ASP A 195 -8.21 21.52 -15.42
N ASN A 196 -7.69 20.30 -15.24
CA ASN A 196 -7.11 19.50 -16.30
C ASN A 196 -8.16 18.85 -17.23
N ILE A 197 -9.46 19.01 -16.97
CA ILE A 197 -10.52 18.43 -17.80
C ILE A 197 -10.44 18.90 -19.26
N ASN A 198 -9.91 20.10 -19.52
CA ASN A 198 -9.73 20.63 -20.88
C ASN A 198 -8.64 19.90 -21.66
N ASN A 199 -7.76 19.17 -20.96
CA ASN A 199 -6.70 18.39 -21.58
C ASN A 199 -7.10 16.94 -21.87
N LEU A 200 -8.34 16.56 -21.50
CA LEU A 200 -8.90 15.25 -21.73
C LEU A 200 -9.54 15.16 -23.12
N GLU A 201 -9.09 14.19 -23.94
CA GLU A 201 -9.75 13.85 -25.20
C GLU A 201 -10.88 12.85 -24.95
N ILE A 202 -10.59 11.74 -24.28
CA ILE A 202 -11.57 10.70 -23.96
C ILE A 202 -11.15 9.83 -22.77
N ILE A 203 -12.10 9.42 -21.94
CA ILE A 203 -11.97 8.30 -20.98
C ILE A 203 -12.96 7.21 -21.37
N ARG A 204 -12.53 5.95 -21.43
CA ARG A 204 -13.40 4.80 -21.71
C ARG A 204 -13.27 3.71 -20.66
N GLU A 205 -14.40 3.15 -20.25
CA GLU A 205 -14.45 1.96 -19.41
C GLU A 205 -13.90 0.73 -20.15
N LEU A 206 -13.15 -0.10 -19.43
CA LEU A 206 -12.58 -1.35 -19.93
C LEU A 206 -12.99 -2.53 -19.03
N PRO A 207 -13.64 -3.58 -19.57
CA PRO A 207 -14.52 -3.54 -20.72
C PRO A 207 -15.79 -2.75 -20.41
N GLY A 208 -16.30 -1.97 -21.36
CA GLY A 208 -17.55 -1.25 -21.17
C GLY A 208 -17.85 -0.35 -22.36
N LEU A 209 -19.00 0.30 -22.31
CA LEU A 209 -19.42 1.31 -23.28
C LEU A 209 -19.48 2.71 -22.67
N ASN A 210 -19.34 2.81 -21.34
CA ASN A 210 -19.38 4.07 -20.64
C ASN A 210 -18.11 4.87 -20.95
N MET A 211 -18.28 6.16 -21.21
CA MET A 211 -17.18 7.03 -21.56
C MET A 211 -17.48 8.49 -21.24
N VAL A 212 -16.41 9.27 -21.11
CA VAL A 212 -16.44 10.73 -21.17
C VAL A 212 -15.71 11.15 -22.42
N TRP A 213 -16.41 11.83 -23.33
CA TRP A 213 -15.84 12.38 -24.56
C TRP A 213 -16.32 13.83 -24.73
N PRO A 214 -15.59 14.82 -24.19
CA PRO A 214 -16.04 16.21 -24.11
C PRO A 214 -16.36 16.83 -25.48
N ALA A 215 -15.56 16.54 -26.51
CA ALA A 215 -15.75 17.10 -27.85
C ALA A 215 -17.06 16.67 -28.55
N HIS A 216 -17.73 15.63 -28.04
CA HIS A 216 -18.98 15.11 -28.59
C HIS A 216 -20.14 15.17 -27.59
N ASP A 217 -19.98 15.89 -26.48
CA ASP A 217 -20.98 16.00 -25.41
C ASP A 217 -21.43 14.63 -24.84
N ILE A 218 -20.53 13.62 -24.85
CA ILE A 218 -20.81 12.29 -24.30
C ILE A 218 -20.27 12.23 -22.87
N ASN A 219 -21.17 11.97 -21.92
CA ASN A 219 -20.82 11.69 -20.53
C ASN A 219 -21.72 10.58 -19.99
N THR A 220 -21.30 9.32 -20.17
CA THR A 220 -22.00 8.13 -19.68
C THR A 220 -21.24 7.40 -18.59
N LEU A 221 -20.08 7.93 -18.18
CA LEU A 221 -19.24 7.39 -17.13
C LEU A 221 -19.30 8.32 -15.90
N ASP A 222 -20.25 8.04 -15.01
CA ASP A 222 -20.49 8.87 -13.83
C ASP A 222 -19.33 8.80 -12.82
N TYR A 223 -18.78 7.60 -12.62
CA TYR A 223 -17.74 7.32 -11.64
C TYR A 223 -16.60 6.48 -12.22
N LEU A 224 -15.40 6.81 -11.77
CA LEU A 224 -14.21 5.97 -11.85
C LEU A 224 -14.20 5.08 -10.60
N GLU A 225 -14.41 3.79 -10.79
CA GLU A 225 -14.55 2.82 -9.70
C GLU A 225 -13.19 2.33 -9.20
N THR A 226 -13.07 2.19 -7.88
CA THR A 226 -11.88 1.57 -7.28
C THR A 226 -11.70 0.13 -7.77
N GLY A 227 -10.45 -0.28 -7.99
CA GLY A 227 -10.12 -1.61 -8.50
C GLY A 227 -10.23 -1.76 -10.02
N LYS A 228 -10.64 -0.72 -10.76
CA LYS A 228 -10.71 -0.72 -12.23
C LYS A 228 -9.59 0.10 -12.87
N THR A 229 -9.34 -0.15 -14.14
CA THR A 229 -8.51 0.69 -15.00
C THR A 229 -9.33 1.18 -16.17
N TYR A 230 -9.09 2.41 -16.60
CA TYR A 230 -9.76 3.03 -17.74
C TYR A 230 -8.77 3.30 -18.87
N LEU A 231 -9.24 3.31 -20.11
CA LEU A 231 -8.46 3.89 -21.19
C LEU A 231 -8.61 5.41 -21.10
N ILE A 232 -7.51 6.13 -21.14
CA ILE A 232 -7.50 7.58 -21.22
C ILE A 232 -6.70 8.03 -22.44
N LYS A 233 -7.16 9.09 -23.10
CA LYS A 233 -6.39 9.81 -24.10
C LYS A 233 -6.42 11.31 -23.79
N THR A 234 -5.26 11.94 -23.87
CA THR A 234 -5.03 13.35 -23.51
C THR A 234 -4.33 14.08 -24.65
N PHE A 235 -4.37 15.42 -24.63
CA PHE A 235 -3.68 16.26 -25.62
C PHE A 235 -2.26 16.70 -25.20
N SER A 236 -1.92 16.53 -23.92
CA SER A 236 -0.59 16.75 -23.38
C SER A 236 -0.40 15.98 -22.08
N SER A 237 0.84 15.83 -21.63
CA SER A 237 1.13 15.25 -20.31
C SER A 237 0.80 16.20 -19.17
N PHE A 238 0.29 15.68 -18.05
CA PHE A 238 0.05 16.43 -16.81
C PHE A 238 -0.01 15.52 -15.59
N GLN A 239 0.03 16.10 -14.39
CA GLN A 239 -0.09 15.37 -13.14
C GLN A 239 -1.50 15.53 -12.58
N ILE A 240 -2.03 14.43 -12.02
CA ILE A 240 -3.23 14.42 -11.20
C ILE A 240 -2.90 13.97 -9.79
N ILE A 241 -3.74 14.36 -8.84
CA ILE A 241 -3.68 13.93 -7.44
C ILE A 241 -5.04 13.31 -7.13
N PHE A 242 -5.06 12.09 -6.62
CA PHE A 242 -6.30 11.46 -6.22
C PHE A 242 -6.85 12.15 -4.96
N PRO A 243 -8.12 12.58 -4.95
CA PRO A 243 -8.72 13.19 -3.76
C PRO A 243 -8.89 12.15 -2.64
N PRO A 244 -8.94 12.58 -1.37
CA PRO A 244 -9.30 11.70 -0.26
C PRO A 244 -10.74 11.19 -0.44
N CYS A 245 -11.06 10.06 0.21
CA CYS A 245 -12.42 9.58 0.28
C CYS A 245 -13.27 10.44 1.22
N ASP A 246 -14.47 10.79 0.75
CA ASP A 246 -15.49 11.46 1.57
C ASP A 246 -16.13 10.50 2.60
#